data_AF-A0A2D8BQC1-F1
#
_entry.id   AF-A0A2D8BQC1-F1
#
_cell.length_a   1.000
_cell.length_b   1.000
_cell.length_c   1.000
_cell.angle_alpha   90.00
_cell.angle_beta   90.00
_cell.angle_gamma   90.00
#
_symmetry.space_group_name_H-M   'P 1'
#
loop_
_entity.id
_entity.type
_entity.pdbx_description
1 polymer ?
#
loop_
_entity_poly.entity_id
_entity_poly.type
_entity_poly.pdbx_seq_one_letter_code
_entity_poly.pdbx_strand_id
1 'polypeptide(L)'
;MAVVYIPQEPRKRDAKSGQWVTAFDLSPAKKFGDLKVLLPHGSLPIDIEPMSQNLKESLKDFSDDDYMLAIGNPTAMVLSAIIASQNNDGKLKMLYWDSKIKDYISVAFNV
;
A
#
# COMPACT_ATOMS: atom_id res chain seq x y z
N MET A 1 -9.89 13.35 -5.07
CA MET A 1 -8.57 13.55 -4.44
C MET A 1 -7.79 12.28 -4.65
N ALA A 2 -6.50 12.38 -4.95
CA ALA A 2 -5.62 11.22 -5.08
C ALA A 2 -5.55 10.43 -3.76
N VAL A 3 -5.46 9.12 -3.86
CA VAL A 3 -5.33 8.19 -2.73
C VAL A 3 -3.99 7.46 -2.83
N VAL A 4 -3.29 7.36 -1.70
CA VAL A 4 -2.12 6.51 -1.54
C VAL A 4 -2.51 5.25 -0.81
N TYR A 5 -2.62 4.16 -1.56
CA TYR A 5 -2.97 2.85 -1.05
C TYR A 5 -1.77 2.18 -0.38
N ILE A 6 -1.96 1.70 0.83
CA ILE A 6 -0.95 1.00 1.64
C ILE A 6 -1.38 -0.47 1.70
N PRO A 7 -0.73 -1.39 0.96
CA PRO A 7 -1.09 -2.81 0.94
C PRO A 7 -1.22 -3.40 2.33
N GLN A 8 -0.21 -3.16 3.16
CA GLN A 8 -0.23 -3.51 4.57
C GLN A 8 0.74 -2.62 5.33
N GLU A 9 0.30 -2.04 6.44
CA GLU A 9 1.17 -1.21 7.29
C GLU A 9 2.07 -2.09 8.17
N PRO A 10 3.41 -2.03 8.04
CA PRO A 10 4.30 -2.75 8.95
C PRO A 10 4.20 -2.18 10.35
N ARG A 11 3.99 -3.04 11.34
CA ARG A 11 3.98 -2.68 12.76
C ARG A 11 5.14 -3.33 13.50
N LYS A 12 5.64 -2.62 14.50
CA LYS A 12 6.68 -3.09 15.43
C LYS A 12 6.17 -2.99 16.85
N ARG A 13 6.69 -3.85 17.73
CA ARG A 13 6.40 -3.78 19.15
C ARG A 13 7.26 -2.70 19.79
N ASP A 14 6.65 -1.71 20.42
CA ASP A 14 7.37 -0.69 21.18
C ASP A 14 7.92 -1.30 22.48
N ALA A 15 9.22 -1.14 22.72
CA ALA A 15 9.90 -1.79 23.84
C ALA A 15 9.50 -1.23 25.21
N LYS A 16 9.00 0.01 25.26
CA LYS A 16 8.63 0.69 26.51
C LYS A 16 7.18 0.41 26.91
N SER A 17 6.25 0.54 25.97
CA SER A 17 4.81 0.37 26.21
C SER A 17 4.32 -1.05 25.94
N GLY A 18 5.07 -1.87 25.20
CA GLY A 18 4.68 -3.19 24.75
C GLY A 18 3.62 -3.20 23.65
N GLN A 19 3.16 -2.02 23.19
CA GLN A 19 2.11 -1.85 22.19
C GLN A 19 2.63 -2.00 20.77
N TRP A 20 1.73 -2.34 19.84
CA TRP A 20 2.02 -2.32 18.41
C TRP A 20 1.92 -0.91 17.87
N VAL A 21 3.05 -0.38 17.40
CA VAL A 21 3.16 0.93 16.77
C VAL A 21 3.55 0.79 15.31
N THR A 22 3.33 1.84 14.52
CA THR A 22 3.79 1.88 13.12
C THR A 22 5.32 1.74 13.07
N ALA A 23 5.82 0.88 12.17
CA ALA A 23 7.25 0.65 12.08
C ALA A 23 8.00 1.84 11.47
N PHE A 24 7.35 2.51 10.52
CA PHE A 24 7.84 3.61 9.72
C PHE A 24 6.88 4.81 9.77
N ASP A 25 7.41 6.00 9.62
CA ASP A 25 6.59 7.21 9.44
C ASP A 25 6.14 7.30 7.97
N LEU A 26 4.84 7.22 7.74
CA LEU A 26 4.23 7.31 6.41
C LEU A 26 3.73 8.73 6.10
N SER A 27 3.92 9.69 7.02
CA SER A 27 3.52 11.09 6.82
C SER A 27 4.08 11.73 5.53
N PRO A 28 5.31 11.41 5.04
CA PRO A 28 5.81 12.00 3.80
C PRO A 28 4.98 11.60 2.56
N ALA A 29 4.26 10.47 2.60
CA ALA A 29 3.41 10.03 1.49
C ALA A 29 2.14 10.89 1.34
N LYS A 30 1.72 11.62 2.38
CA LYS A 30 0.51 12.46 2.35
C LYS A 30 0.55 13.58 1.30
N LYS A 31 1.73 13.95 0.83
CA LYS A 31 1.88 14.93 -0.27
C LYS A 31 1.40 14.41 -1.63
N PHE A 32 1.23 13.09 -1.78
CA PHE A 32 0.72 12.45 -3.00
C PHE A 32 -0.78 12.19 -2.94
N GLY A 33 -1.39 12.16 -1.75
CA GLY A 33 -2.81 11.86 -1.58
C GLY A 33 -3.16 11.38 -0.17
N ASP A 34 -4.43 11.05 0.03
CA ASP A 34 -4.94 10.52 1.29
C ASP A 34 -4.47 9.09 1.50
N LEU A 35 -3.96 8.78 2.69
CA LEU A 35 -3.46 7.45 3.01
C LEU A 35 -4.64 6.49 3.27
N LYS A 36 -4.68 5.37 2.54
CA LYS A 36 -5.69 4.31 2.73
C LYS A 36 -5.02 2.95 2.91
N VAL A 37 -5.14 2.37 4.10
CA VAL A 37 -4.64 1.01 4.38
C VAL A 37 -5.61 -0.01 3.81
N LEU A 38 -5.09 -0.97 3.03
CA LEU A 38 -5.87 -2.01 2.36
C LEU A 38 -6.10 -3.23 3.25
N LEU A 39 -5.04 -3.74 3.89
CA LEU A 39 -5.11 -4.89 4.77
C LEU A 39 -4.69 -4.55 6.20
N PRO A 40 -5.33 -5.15 7.22
CA PRO A 40 -4.89 -5.00 8.59
C PRO A 40 -3.47 -5.54 8.77
N HIS A 41 -2.79 -5.04 9.79
CA HIS A 41 -1.52 -5.61 10.25
C HIS A 41 -1.73 -7.06 10.74
N GLY A 42 -0.69 -7.88 10.61
CA GLY A 42 -0.69 -9.27 11.07
C GLY A 42 -0.40 -10.27 9.95
N SER A 43 -0.55 -11.56 10.28
CA SER A 43 -0.43 -12.63 9.29
C SER A 43 -1.52 -12.46 8.22
N LEU A 44 -1.12 -12.65 6.97
CA LEU A 44 -2.11 -12.76 5.91
C LEU A 44 -3.04 -13.95 6.19
N PRO A 45 -4.35 -13.81 5.95
CA PRO A 45 -5.28 -14.94 5.93
C PRO A 45 -4.71 -16.12 5.15
N ILE A 46 -4.88 -17.33 5.71
CA ILE A 46 -4.56 -18.59 5.01
C ILE A 46 -5.45 -18.73 3.77
N ASP A 47 -6.68 -18.24 3.86
CA ASP A 47 -7.61 -18.18 2.73
C ASP A 47 -7.41 -16.89 1.92
N ILE A 48 -6.94 -17.07 0.69
CA ILE A 48 -6.60 -15.98 -0.24
C ILE A 48 -7.87 -15.38 -0.88
N GLU A 49 -8.97 -16.13 -0.95
CA GLU A 49 -10.15 -15.71 -1.71
C GLU A 49 -10.91 -14.53 -1.06
N PRO A 50 -11.23 -14.55 0.25
CA PRO A 50 -11.82 -13.40 0.93
C PRO A 50 -10.91 -12.17 0.91
N MET A 51 -9.59 -12.37 1.00
CA MET A 51 -8.62 -11.28 0.91
C MET A 51 -8.66 -10.63 -0.48
N SER A 52 -8.67 -11.44 -1.53
CA SER A 52 -8.75 -10.97 -2.91
C SER A 52 -10.04 -10.20 -3.17
N GLN A 53 -11.18 -10.67 -2.66
CA GLN A 53 -12.46 -9.97 -2.77
C GLN A 53 -12.43 -8.59 -2.08
N ASN A 54 -11.91 -8.52 -0.85
CA ASN A 54 -11.76 -7.26 -0.12
C ASN A 54 -10.85 -6.25 -0.83
N LEU A 55 -9.76 -6.73 -1.42
CA LEU A 55 -8.85 -5.91 -2.21
C LEU A 55 -9.52 -5.39 -3.48
N LYS A 56 -10.23 -6.26 -4.21
CA LYS A 56 -10.99 -5.88 -5.42
C LYS A 56 -12.00 -4.78 -5.13
N GLU A 57 -12.75 -4.90 -4.04
CA GLU A 57 -13.70 -3.86 -3.63
C GLU A 57 -12.98 -2.56 -3.23
N SER A 58 -11.88 -2.67 -2.47
CA SER A 58 -11.14 -1.51 -1.98
C SER A 58 -10.44 -0.70 -3.07
N LEU A 59 -10.11 -1.37 -4.19
CA LEU A 59 -9.37 -0.84 -5.34
C LEU A 59 -10.24 -0.67 -6.59
N LYS A 60 -11.57 -0.85 -6.50
CA LYS A 60 -12.47 -0.80 -7.67
C LYS A 60 -12.43 0.54 -8.42
N ASP A 61 -12.16 1.62 -7.68
CA ASP A 61 -12.10 2.99 -8.19
C ASP A 61 -10.65 3.49 -8.34
N PHE A 62 -9.66 2.59 -8.34
CA PHE A 62 -8.25 2.97 -8.55
C PHE A 62 -8.08 3.62 -9.92
N SER A 63 -7.39 4.76 -9.95
CA SER A 63 -7.30 5.61 -11.14
C SER A 63 -5.87 6.11 -11.41
N ASP A 64 -5.71 6.81 -12.53
CA ASP A 64 -4.46 7.45 -12.90
C ASP A 64 -3.95 8.48 -11.89
N ASP A 65 -4.79 9.00 -10.98
CA ASP A 65 -4.36 9.94 -9.94
C ASP A 65 -3.82 9.25 -8.67
N ASP A 66 -4.06 7.95 -8.52
CA ASP A 66 -3.76 7.21 -7.30
C ASP A 66 -2.36 6.60 -7.30
N TYR A 67 -1.91 6.21 -6.10
CA TYR A 67 -0.58 5.63 -5.89
C TYR A 67 -0.66 4.36 -5.05
N MET A 68 0.20 3.39 -5.37
CA MET A 68 0.43 2.20 -4.54
C MET A 68 1.75 2.32 -3.78
N LEU A 69 1.71 2.23 -2.46
CA LEU A 69 2.91 2.33 -1.62
C LEU A 69 3.64 0.98 -1.56
N ALA A 70 4.93 0.97 -1.92
CA ALA A 70 5.78 -0.21 -1.91
C ALA A 70 6.24 -0.55 -0.48
N ILE A 71 5.29 -0.94 0.38
CA ILE A 71 5.53 -1.27 1.78
C ILE A 71 4.58 -2.37 2.27
N GLY A 72 5.03 -3.17 3.23
CA GLY A 72 4.22 -4.22 3.86
C GLY A 72 4.67 -5.63 3.49
N ASN A 73 3.72 -6.57 3.59
CA ASN A 73 3.94 -7.96 3.20
C ASN A 73 4.09 -8.08 1.67
N PRO A 74 5.12 -8.79 1.15
CA PRO A 74 5.35 -8.93 -0.28
C PRO A 74 4.15 -9.50 -1.07
N THR A 75 3.46 -10.50 -0.54
CA THR A 75 2.28 -11.11 -1.19
C THR A 75 1.12 -10.12 -1.25
N ALA A 76 0.86 -9.39 -0.15
CA ALA A 76 -0.15 -8.33 -0.13
C ALA A 76 0.16 -7.22 -1.12
N MET A 77 1.43 -6.79 -1.18
CA MET A 77 1.90 -5.78 -2.12
C MET A 77 1.66 -6.20 -3.57
N VAL A 78 2.10 -7.40 -3.95
CA VAL A 78 1.97 -7.92 -5.32
C VAL A 78 0.50 -8.08 -5.71
N LEU A 79 -0.32 -8.69 -4.85
CA LEU A 79 -1.75 -8.89 -5.15
C LEU A 79 -2.49 -7.55 -5.30
N SER A 80 -2.19 -6.58 -4.43
CA SER A 80 -2.77 -5.23 -4.52
C SER A 80 -2.38 -4.52 -5.81
N ALA A 81 -1.10 -4.60 -6.21
CA ALA A 81 -0.61 -4.01 -7.45
C ALA A 81 -1.24 -4.65 -8.70
N ILE A 82 -1.39 -5.98 -8.73
CA ILE A 82 -2.06 -6.69 -9.83
C ILE A 82 -3.51 -6.22 -9.96
N ILE A 83 -4.26 -6.20 -8.85
CA ILE A 83 -5.67 -5.80 -8.86
C ILE A 83 -5.83 -4.32 -9.28
N ALA A 84 -5.01 -3.42 -8.72
CA ALA A 84 -5.04 -2.01 -9.08
C ALA A 84 -4.75 -1.79 -10.57
N SER A 85 -3.73 -2.48 -11.11
CA SER A 85 -3.38 -2.43 -12.52
C SER A 85 -4.49 -2.98 -13.43
N GLN A 86 -5.17 -4.06 -13.02
CA GLN A 86 -6.32 -4.61 -13.77
C GLN A 86 -7.49 -3.64 -13.84
N ASN A 87 -7.71 -2.86 -12.79
CA ASN A 87 -8.78 -1.87 -12.72
C ASN A 87 -8.44 -0.55 -13.43
N ASN A 88 -7.19 -0.35 -13.86
CA ASN A 88 -6.71 0.90 -14.45
C ASN A 88 -5.93 0.66 -15.75
N ASP A 89 -6.43 -0.22 -16.62
CA ASP A 89 -5.91 -0.49 -17.97
C ASP A 89 -4.40 -0.78 -18.03
N GLY A 90 -3.89 -1.55 -17.08
CA GLY A 90 -2.46 -1.91 -16.98
C GLY A 90 -1.58 -0.83 -16.34
N LYS A 91 -2.12 0.38 -16.11
CA LYS A 91 -1.35 1.51 -15.58
C LYS A 91 -1.29 1.47 -14.05
N LEU A 92 -0.11 1.71 -13.52
CA LEU A 92 0.14 1.78 -12.08
C LEU A 92 1.16 2.88 -11.77
N LYS A 93 0.87 3.67 -10.73
CA LYS A 93 1.87 4.54 -10.08
C LYS A 93 2.25 3.94 -8.74
N MET A 94 3.55 3.78 -8.50
CA MET A 94 4.08 3.26 -7.26
C MET A 94 4.94 4.31 -6.55
N LEU A 95 4.90 4.29 -5.22
CA LEU A 95 5.76 5.08 -4.34
C LEU A 95 6.70 4.14 -3.59
N TYR A 96 8.01 4.35 -3.68
CA TYR A 96 8.99 3.65 -2.86
C TYR A 96 9.84 4.66 -2.08
N TRP A 97 10.25 4.27 -0.87
CA TRP A 97 11.05 5.12 0.00
C TRP A 97 12.51 5.11 -0.44
N ASP A 98 13.07 6.30 -0.66
CA ASP A 98 14.51 6.49 -0.86
C ASP A 98 15.14 7.06 0.41
N SER A 99 16.05 6.29 1.01
CA SER A 99 16.69 6.64 2.28
C SER A 99 17.73 7.75 2.18
N LYS A 100 18.24 8.05 0.98
CA LYS A 100 19.24 9.11 0.77
C LYS A 100 18.57 10.48 0.77
N ILE A 101 17.45 10.60 0.05
CA ILE A 101 16.66 11.85 0.02
C ILE A 101 15.62 11.94 1.15
N LYS A 102 15.41 10.82 1.87
CA LYS A 102 14.42 10.69 2.95
C LYS A 102 13.01 11.06 2.47
N ASP A 103 12.65 10.56 1.30
CA ASP A 103 11.38 10.87 0.66
C ASP A 103 10.93 9.74 -0.26
N TYR A 104 9.67 9.78 -0.67
CA TYR A 104 9.11 8.85 -1.64
C TYR A 104 9.39 9.30 -3.08
N ILE A 105 9.85 8.34 -3.89
CA ILE A 105 9.99 8.48 -5.34
C ILE A 105 8.79 7.83 -6.01
N SER A 106 8.17 8.58 -6.93
CA SER A 106 7.08 8.10 -7.78
C SER A 106 7.61 7.48 -9.05
N VAL A 107 7.13 6.28 -9.36
CA VAL A 107 7.39 5.60 -10.64
C VAL A 107 6.05 5.21 -11.25
N ALA A 108 5.85 5.57 -12.51
CA ALA A 108 4.67 5.18 -13.28
C ALA A 108 5.09 4.17 -14.35
N PHE A 109 4.29 3.14 -14.55
CA PHE A 109 4.51 2.15 -15.59
C PHE A 109 3.19 1.53 -16.06
N ASN A 110 3.25 0.83 -17.19
CA ASN A 110 2.15 0.08 -17.77
C ASN A 110 2.63 -1.38 -17.95
N VAL A 111 1.85 -2.34 -17.46
CA VAL A 111 2.21 -3.78 -17.38
C VAL A 111 1.58 -4.57 -18.51
#